data_AF-A0A5B6W5Z2-F1
#
_entry.id   AF-A0A5B6W5Z2-F1
#
_cell.length_a   1.000
_cell.length_b   1.000
_cell.length_c   1.000
_cell.angle_alpha   90.00
_cell.angle_beta   90.00
_cell.angle_gamma   90.00
#
_symmetry.space_group_name_H-M   'P 1'
#
loop_
_entity.id
_entity.type
_entity.pdbx_description
1 polymer ?
#
loop_
_entity_poly.entity_id
_entity_poly.type
_entity_poly.pdbx_seq_one_letter_code
_entity_poly.pdbx_strand_id
1 'polypeptide(L)'
;MKKDKAMQVMKYFSLTPLNGRILYEEIIRVTKDFDAQYCIGKGGYGNVYKAELSSGEVVAVKKFHPLHTGHSFLVYKYLERGSLASVLCNVEECKKLDWNKRVNIVKGVVHALSYLHHDCSPPIVHRDITSNNILLGLEYEAHLSDFDTAKLLNPDSSNWSNIAGTYGYIAPELSYTMQVTEKYEVFSFGVLALELIVGAYPGEFLSNLSILTAESIPLNNVCIKGLHLHCRKL
;
A
#
# COMPACT_ATOMS: atom_id res chain seq x y z
N MET A 1 -16.69 -4.41 17.14
CA MET A 1 -15.45 -3.76 17.67
C MET A 1 -14.15 -4.26 17.03
N LYS A 2 -13.91 -5.58 16.82
CA LYS A 2 -12.72 -6.05 16.06
C LYS A 2 -12.89 -6.10 14.53
N LYS A 3 -14.12 -6.26 14.01
CA LYS A 3 -14.42 -6.30 12.56
C LYS A 3 -14.40 -4.93 11.86
N ASP A 4 -14.58 -3.85 12.62
CA ASP A 4 -14.88 -2.53 12.06
C ASP A 4 -13.64 -1.73 11.58
N LYS A 5 -12.43 -2.14 11.96
CA LYS A 5 -11.20 -1.40 11.63
C LYS A 5 -10.44 -1.93 10.41
N ALA A 6 -10.58 -3.23 10.08
CA ALA A 6 -9.94 -3.80 8.89
C ALA A 6 -10.74 -3.56 7.60
N MET A 7 -12.06 -3.37 7.73
CA MET A 7 -12.98 -3.12 6.61
C MET A 7 -13.00 -1.64 6.16
N GLN A 8 -12.09 -0.82 6.68
CA GLN A 8 -12.02 0.61 6.35
C GLN A 8 -11.32 0.88 5.01
N VAL A 9 -10.64 -0.12 4.46
CA VAL A 9 -9.95 -0.08 3.16
C VAL A 9 -10.93 -0.23 1.98
N MET A 10 -12.01 -0.97 2.17
CA MET A 10 -13.06 -1.13 1.18
C MET A 10 -14.39 -0.67 1.78
N LYS A 11 -14.51 0.65 1.95
CA LYS A 11 -15.85 1.24 2.03
C LYS A 11 -16.45 1.11 0.62
N TYR A 12 -16.98 -0.07 0.30
CA TYR A 12 -17.93 -0.20 -0.79
C TYR A 12 -19.05 0.76 -0.41
N PHE A 13 -19.22 1.83 -1.19
CA PHE A 13 -20.44 2.60 -1.10
C PHE A 13 -21.57 1.56 -1.21
N SER A 14 -22.40 1.45 -0.16
CA SER A 14 -23.54 0.55 -0.16
C SER A 14 -24.54 1.13 -1.13
N LEU A 15 -24.33 0.84 -2.42
CA LEU A 15 -25.10 1.40 -3.50
C LEU A 15 -26.26 0.44 -3.76
N THR A 16 -27.48 0.91 -3.52
CA THR A 16 -28.62 0.39 -4.26
C THR A 16 -28.33 0.55 -5.77
N PRO A 17 -28.91 -0.27 -6.67
CA PRO A 17 -28.63 -0.16 -8.11
C PRO A 17 -28.84 1.27 -8.66
N LEU A 18 -29.81 1.99 -8.11
CA LEU A 18 -30.09 3.40 -8.45
C LEU A 18 -28.99 4.33 -7.96
N ASN A 19 -28.54 4.21 -6.70
CA ASN A 19 -27.42 4.98 -6.19
C ASN A 19 -26.12 4.67 -6.96
N GLY A 20 -25.95 3.42 -7.41
CA GLY A 20 -24.80 2.98 -8.19
C GLY A 20 -24.70 3.69 -9.53
N ARG A 21 -25.82 3.79 -10.24
CA ARG A 21 -25.88 4.52 -11.52
C ARG A 21 -25.67 6.02 -11.35
N ILE A 22 -26.27 6.62 -10.33
CA ILE A 22 -26.09 8.05 -10.03
C ILE A 22 -24.61 8.34 -9.72
N LEU A 23 -23.98 7.52 -8.88
CA LEU A 23 -22.56 7.66 -8.57
C LEU A 23 -21.68 7.49 -9.82
N TYR A 24 -22.02 6.54 -10.69
CA TYR A 24 -21.31 6.30 -11.94
C TYR A 24 -21.34 7.53 -12.87
N GLU A 25 -22.53 8.08 -13.13
CA GLU A 25 -22.72 9.27 -13.97
C GLU A 25 -22.05 10.51 -13.34
N GLU A 26 -22.14 10.65 -12.02
CA GLU A 26 -21.48 11.72 -11.29
C GLU A 26 -19.97 11.67 -11.43
N ILE A 27 -19.36 10.48 -11.26
CA ILE A 27 -17.91 10.28 -11.40
C ILE A 27 -17.42 10.67 -12.79
N ILE A 28 -18.11 10.23 -13.84
CA ILE A 28 -17.76 10.61 -15.22
C ILE A 28 -17.80 12.13 -15.38
N ARG A 29 -18.85 12.77 -14.86
CA ARG A 29 -19.00 14.23 -14.95
C ARG A 29 -17.91 14.98 -14.19
N VAL A 30 -17.64 14.66 -12.92
CA VAL A 30 -16.68 15.42 -12.09
C VAL A 30 -15.23 15.19 -12.51
N THR A 31 -14.93 14.03 -13.08
CA THR A 31 -13.61 13.74 -13.68
C THR A 31 -13.47 14.24 -15.12
N LYS A 32 -14.52 14.87 -15.68
CA LYS A 32 -14.59 15.31 -17.08
C LYS A 32 -14.20 14.21 -18.07
N ASP A 33 -14.85 13.06 -17.92
CA ASP A 33 -14.55 11.85 -18.68
C ASP A 33 -13.09 11.37 -18.49
N PHE A 34 -12.65 11.32 -17.23
CA PHE A 34 -11.30 10.88 -16.84
C PHE A 34 -10.16 11.68 -17.47
N ASP A 35 -10.34 13.01 -17.52
CA ASP A 35 -9.32 13.96 -17.96
C ASP A 35 -8.02 13.81 -17.14
N ALA A 36 -6.88 13.90 -17.83
CA ALA A 36 -5.56 13.68 -17.26
C ALA A 36 -5.23 14.64 -16.11
N GLN A 37 -5.86 15.81 -16.01
CA GLN A 37 -5.64 16.76 -14.91
C GLN A 37 -6.08 16.22 -13.54
N TYR A 38 -7.02 15.26 -13.52
CA TYR A 38 -7.51 14.64 -12.28
C TYR A 38 -6.73 13.35 -11.93
N CYS A 39 -5.81 12.92 -12.80
CA CYS A 39 -5.03 11.71 -12.61
C CYS A 39 -3.98 11.92 -11.50
N ILE A 40 -4.07 11.10 -10.45
CA ILE A 40 -3.18 11.13 -9.30
C ILE A 40 -2.24 9.92 -9.24
N GLY A 41 -2.44 8.93 -10.10
CA GLY A 41 -1.59 7.75 -10.16
C GLY A 41 -1.78 6.95 -11.45
N LYS A 42 -0.72 6.33 -11.93
CA LYS A 42 -0.72 5.43 -13.10
C LYS A 42 -0.11 4.11 -12.69
N GLY A 43 -0.77 3.00 -12.99
CA GLY A 43 -0.32 1.65 -12.66
C GLY A 43 -0.53 0.68 -13.82
N GLY A 44 -0.02 -0.54 -13.68
CA GLY A 44 -0.12 -1.57 -14.74
C GLY A 44 -1.57 -1.95 -15.09
N TYR A 45 -2.48 -1.82 -14.13
CA TYR A 45 -3.89 -2.20 -14.26
C TYR A 45 -4.84 -1.04 -14.56
N GLY A 46 -4.34 0.21 -14.60
CA GLY A 46 -5.15 1.38 -14.86
C GLY A 46 -4.63 2.67 -14.25
N ASN A 47 -5.48 3.69 -14.26
CA ASN A 47 -5.19 5.03 -13.74
C ASN A 47 -6.07 5.33 -12.53
N VAL A 48 -5.53 6.05 -11.55
CA VAL A 48 -6.26 6.50 -10.36
C VAL A 48 -6.53 7.99 -10.49
N TYR A 49 -7.77 8.40 -10.24
CA TYR A 49 -8.22 9.78 -10.34
C TYR A 49 -8.75 10.26 -8.99
N LYS A 50 -8.53 11.53 -8.67
CA LYS A 50 -9.20 12.19 -7.55
C LYS A 50 -10.52 12.78 -8.03
N ALA A 51 -11.62 12.48 -7.34
CA ALA A 51 -12.93 13.04 -7.65
C ALA A 51 -13.56 13.63 -6.38
N GLU A 52 -14.11 14.83 -6.51
CA GLU A 52 -14.90 15.49 -5.47
C GLU A 52 -16.37 15.39 -5.87
N LEU A 53 -17.15 14.66 -5.09
CA LEU A 53 -18.58 14.46 -5.33
C LEU A 53 -19.36 15.70 -4.91
N SER A 54 -20.58 15.85 -5.43
CA SER A 54 -21.48 16.96 -5.06
C SER A 54 -21.88 16.96 -3.58
N SER A 55 -21.72 15.83 -2.89
CA SER A 55 -21.85 15.73 -1.43
C SER A 55 -20.71 16.41 -0.66
N GLY A 56 -19.63 16.83 -1.33
CA GLY A 56 -18.38 17.28 -0.73
C GLY A 56 -17.45 16.12 -0.33
N GLU A 57 -17.84 14.87 -0.54
CA GLU A 57 -16.98 13.71 -0.29
C GLU A 57 -15.92 13.59 -1.40
N VAL A 58 -14.67 13.42 -1.00
CA VAL A 58 -13.55 13.20 -1.91
C VAL A 58 -13.22 11.71 -2.00
N VAL A 59 -13.17 11.19 -3.22
CA VAL A 59 -12.94 9.77 -3.50
C VAL A 59 -11.76 9.57 -4.46
N ALA A 60 -11.13 8.40 -4.36
CA ALA A 60 -10.16 7.93 -5.32
C ALA A 60 -10.83 6.93 -6.28
N VAL A 61 -10.74 7.17 -7.58
CA VAL A 61 -11.37 6.36 -8.62
C VAL A 61 -10.30 5.63 -9.43
N LYS A 62 -10.16 4.32 -9.25
CA LYS A 62 -9.25 3.48 -10.04
C LYS A 62 -9.98 3.02 -11.30
N LYS A 63 -9.69 3.66 -12.43
CA LYS A 63 -10.21 3.30 -13.74
C LYS A 63 -9.31 2.28 -14.40
N PHE A 64 -9.89 1.13 -14.75
CA PHE A 64 -9.18 0.07 -15.45
C PHE A 64 -8.97 0.42 -16.92
N HIS A 65 -7.96 -0.21 -17.53
CA HIS A 65 -7.81 -0.15 -18.98
C HIS A 65 -9.04 -0.76 -19.68
N PRO A 66 -9.46 -0.20 -20.83
CA PRO A 66 -10.68 -0.64 -21.49
C PRO A 66 -10.55 -2.09 -21.96
N LEU A 67 -11.40 -2.97 -21.46
CA LEU A 67 -11.56 -4.33 -22.00
C LEU A 67 -12.74 -4.40 -23.00
N HIS A 68 -13.74 -3.52 -22.86
CA HIS A 68 -14.95 -3.44 -23.70
C HIS A 68 -15.45 -1.98 -23.81
N THR A 69 -16.57 -1.75 -24.52
CA THR A 69 -17.24 -0.44 -24.60
C THR A 69 -17.77 -0.02 -23.22
N GLY A 70 -17.23 1.06 -22.67
CA GLY A 70 -17.64 1.62 -21.37
C GLY A 70 -16.49 1.78 -20.39
N HIS A 71 -16.73 2.50 -19.28
CA HIS A 71 -15.76 2.66 -18.21
C HIS A 71 -15.99 1.59 -17.15
N SER A 72 -14.91 0.91 -16.74
CA SER A 72 -14.89 0.09 -15.53
C SER A 72 -13.97 0.75 -14.52
N PHE A 73 -14.45 0.97 -13.30
CA PHE A 73 -13.67 1.57 -12.24
C PHE A 73 -14.10 1.12 -10.84
N LEU A 74 -13.18 1.22 -9.89
CA LEU A 74 -13.42 1.07 -8.46
C LEU A 74 -13.33 2.42 -7.77
N VAL A 75 -14.14 2.61 -6.74
CA VAL A 75 -14.21 3.86 -5.96
C VAL A 75 -13.79 3.55 -4.52
N TYR A 76 -12.84 4.31 -4.02
CA TYR A 76 -12.30 4.20 -2.67
C TYR A 76 -12.39 5.53 -1.95
N LYS A 77 -12.34 5.49 -0.62
CA LYS A 77 -12.08 6.70 0.18
C LYS A 77 -10.74 7.30 -0.26
N TYR A 78 -10.71 8.61 -0.51
CA TYR A 78 -9.45 9.32 -0.76
C TYR A 78 -8.66 9.46 0.54
N LEU A 79 -7.37 9.16 0.49
CA LEU A 79 -6.44 9.29 1.62
C LEU A 79 -5.41 10.37 1.28
N GLU A 80 -5.41 11.44 2.08
CA GLU A 80 -4.87 12.75 1.74
C GLU A 80 -3.34 12.77 1.69
N ARG A 81 -2.68 11.90 2.45
CA ARG A 81 -1.22 11.79 2.43
C ARG A 81 -0.70 10.88 1.32
N GLY A 82 -1.60 10.25 0.55
CA GLY A 82 -1.24 9.34 -0.52
C GLY A 82 -0.48 8.12 0.02
N SER A 83 0.48 7.63 -0.76
CA SER A 83 1.27 6.46 -0.38
C SER A 83 2.38 6.79 0.61
N LEU A 84 2.75 5.80 1.42
CA LEU A 84 3.91 5.89 2.32
C LEU A 84 5.18 6.20 1.53
N ALA A 85 5.35 5.64 0.33
CA ALA A 85 6.47 5.95 -0.55
C ALA A 85 6.54 7.47 -0.86
N SER A 86 5.39 8.08 -1.17
CA SER A 86 5.31 9.52 -1.45
C SER A 86 5.69 10.35 -0.23
N VAL A 87 5.28 9.92 0.97
CA VAL A 87 5.61 10.57 2.24
C VAL A 87 7.09 10.42 2.58
N LEU A 88 7.70 9.25 2.34
CA LEU A 88 9.13 9.02 2.60
C LEU A 88 10.03 9.80 1.63
N CYS A 89 9.64 9.90 0.35
CA CYS A 89 10.36 10.67 -0.66
C CYS A 89 10.25 12.19 -0.47
N ASN A 90 9.22 12.67 0.24
CA ASN A 90 9.05 14.10 0.52
C ASN A 90 9.76 14.47 1.83
N VAL A 91 10.82 15.27 1.73
CA VAL A 91 11.65 15.67 2.89
C VAL A 91 10.84 16.31 4.03
N GLU A 92 9.86 17.16 3.71
CA GLU A 92 9.07 17.86 4.72
C GLU A 92 8.04 16.95 5.40
N GLU A 93 7.42 16.05 4.65
CA GLU A 93 6.49 15.06 5.21
C GLU A 93 7.22 13.96 5.99
N CYS A 94 8.38 13.52 5.50
CA CYS A 94 9.21 12.52 6.16
C CYS A 94 9.71 13.00 7.54
N LYS A 95 10.01 14.30 7.69
CA LYS A 95 10.33 14.93 8.98
C LYS A 95 9.17 14.87 10.00
N LYS A 96 7.93 14.94 9.51
CA LYS A 96 6.72 14.83 10.38
C LYS A 96 6.47 13.39 10.82
N LEU A 97 7.04 12.41 10.12
CA LEU A 97 6.96 10.98 10.39
C LEU A 97 7.92 10.58 11.53
N ASP A 98 7.59 11.00 12.75
CA ASP A 98 8.35 10.60 13.94
C ASP A 98 8.29 9.08 14.21
N TRP A 99 9.10 8.63 15.17
CA TRP A 99 9.21 7.21 15.50
C TRP A 99 7.87 6.59 15.92
N ASN A 100 7.03 7.30 16.68
CA ASN A 100 5.75 6.77 17.12
C ASN A 100 4.80 6.59 15.93
N LYS A 101 4.78 7.54 14.98
CA LYS A 101 4.01 7.40 13.74
C LYS A 101 4.50 6.21 12.91
N ARG A 102 5.81 6.04 12.75
CA ARG A 102 6.41 4.87 12.06
C ARG A 102 5.96 3.56 12.70
N VAL A 103 6.07 3.44 14.02
CA VAL A 103 5.63 2.25 14.76
C VAL A 103 4.12 2.01 14.59
N ASN A 104 3.30 3.06 14.60
CA ASN A 104 1.86 2.92 14.40
C ASN A 104 1.50 2.49 12.98
N ILE A 105 2.26 2.93 11.97
CA ILE A 105 2.11 2.45 10.59
C ILE A 105 2.43 0.96 10.50
N VAL A 106 3.57 0.51 11.06
CA VAL A 106 3.92 -0.93 11.12
C VAL A 106 2.80 -1.73 11.78
N LYS A 107 2.30 -1.27 12.94
CA LYS A 107 1.18 -1.91 13.63
C LYS A 107 -0.07 -1.97 12.77
N GLY A 108 -0.40 -0.90 12.05
CA GLY A 108 -1.54 -0.86 11.14
C GLY A 108 -1.45 -1.92 10.05
N VAL A 109 -0.28 -2.03 9.41
CA VAL A 109 -0.02 -3.04 8.37
C VAL A 109 -0.10 -4.46 8.93
N VAL A 110 0.50 -4.74 10.09
CA VAL A 110 0.42 -6.06 10.74
C VAL A 110 -1.02 -6.45 11.05
N HIS A 111 -1.83 -5.52 11.57
CA HIS A 111 -3.24 -5.80 11.82
C HIS A 111 -4.01 -6.09 10.52
N ALA A 112 -3.74 -5.37 9.44
CA ALA A 112 -4.37 -5.63 8.15
C ALA A 112 -3.98 -7.01 7.59
N LEU A 113 -2.70 -7.38 7.63
CA LEU A 113 -2.23 -8.69 7.20
C LEU A 113 -2.82 -9.82 8.05
N SER A 114 -2.81 -9.67 9.38
CA SER A 114 -3.41 -10.64 10.29
C SER A 114 -4.89 -10.86 10.00
N TYR A 115 -5.63 -9.80 9.68
CA TYR A 115 -7.03 -9.91 9.31
C TYR A 115 -7.21 -10.72 8.01
N LEU A 116 -6.44 -10.40 6.97
CA LEU A 116 -6.51 -11.09 5.68
C LEU A 116 -6.14 -12.58 5.79
N HIS A 117 -5.14 -12.93 6.61
CA HIS A 117 -4.66 -14.30 6.75
C HIS A 117 -5.52 -15.17 7.66
N HIS A 118 -6.08 -14.59 8.71
CA HIS A 118 -6.66 -15.38 9.81
C HIS A 118 -8.14 -15.11 10.08
N ASP A 119 -8.62 -13.90 9.75
CA ASP A 119 -10.03 -13.53 9.99
C ASP A 119 -10.90 -13.66 8.71
N CYS A 120 -10.29 -13.68 7.53
CA CYS A 120 -10.97 -13.95 6.26
C CYS A 120 -11.07 -15.46 5.99
N SER A 121 -12.23 -15.89 5.46
CA SER A 121 -12.48 -17.28 5.06
C SER A 121 -13.08 -17.30 3.64
N PRO A 122 -12.35 -17.77 2.62
CA PRO A 122 -10.98 -18.29 2.70
C PRO A 122 -9.94 -17.19 2.98
N PRO A 123 -8.74 -17.55 3.49
CA PRO A 123 -7.64 -16.60 3.70
C PRO A 123 -7.26 -15.86 2.41
N ILE A 124 -6.89 -14.59 2.53
CA ILE A 124 -6.51 -13.72 1.42
C ILE A 124 -5.02 -13.40 1.54
N VAL A 125 -4.25 -13.63 0.48
CA VAL A 125 -2.87 -13.17 0.36
C VAL A 125 -2.84 -12.01 -0.62
N HIS A 126 -2.37 -10.84 -0.21
CA HIS A 126 -2.40 -9.62 -1.04
C HIS A 126 -1.39 -9.67 -2.18
N ARG A 127 -0.22 -10.22 -1.90
CA ARG A 127 0.91 -10.49 -2.82
C ARG A 127 1.74 -9.30 -3.32
N ASP A 128 1.44 -8.08 -2.87
CA ASP A 128 2.18 -6.88 -3.30
C ASP A 128 2.30 -5.88 -2.14
N ILE A 129 2.88 -6.33 -1.03
CA ILE A 129 3.13 -5.48 0.13
C ILE A 129 4.33 -4.58 -0.15
N THR A 130 4.08 -3.29 -0.37
CA THR A 130 5.09 -2.26 -0.68
C THR A 130 4.69 -0.92 -0.08
N SER A 131 5.63 0.03 0.03
CA SER A 131 5.32 1.39 0.49
C SER A 131 4.42 2.19 -0.46
N ASN A 132 4.33 1.80 -1.74
CA ASN A 132 3.37 2.38 -2.67
C ASN A 132 1.93 1.95 -2.36
N ASN A 133 1.77 0.74 -1.84
CA ASN A 133 0.48 0.13 -1.54
C ASN A 133 0.03 0.35 -0.08
N ILE A 134 0.84 1.02 0.75
CA ILE A 134 0.40 1.52 2.05
C ILE A 134 -0.02 2.97 1.89
N LEU A 135 -1.32 3.24 1.97
CA LEU A 135 -1.86 4.59 1.96
C LEU A 135 -1.99 5.13 3.39
N LEU A 136 -1.82 6.44 3.53
CA LEU A 136 -1.85 7.13 4.82
C LEU A 136 -2.98 8.14 4.85
N GLY A 137 -3.81 8.09 5.89
CA GLY A 137 -4.79 9.13 6.15
C GLY A 137 -4.20 10.34 6.87
N LEU A 138 -5.06 11.29 7.25
CA LEU A 138 -4.65 12.57 7.85
C LEU A 138 -3.83 12.40 9.13
N GLU A 139 -4.13 11.39 9.94
CA GLU A 139 -3.45 11.10 11.22
C GLU A 139 -2.35 10.03 11.07
N TYR A 140 -1.88 9.79 9.84
CA TYR A 140 -0.89 8.76 9.50
C TYR A 140 -1.34 7.34 9.83
N GLU A 141 -2.65 7.11 9.85
CA GLU A 141 -3.21 5.78 9.94
C GLU A 141 -2.96 5.01 8.64
N ALA A 142 -2.36 3.82 8.77
CA ALA A 142 -1.97 2.99 7.64
C ALA A 142 -3.14 2.15 7.13
N HIS A 143 -3.35 2.20 5.81
CA HIS A 143 -4.33 1.42 5.08
C HIS A 143 -3.62 0.66 3.97
N LEU A 144 -3.73 -0.67 4.00
CA LEU A 144 -3.28 -1.50 2.90
C LEU A 144 -4.20 -1.26 1.69
N SER A 145 -3.65 -1.20 0.48
CA SER A 145 -4.39 -0.88 -0.75
C SER A 145 -3.86 -1.68 -1.93
N ASP A 146 -4.59 -1.65 -3.05
CA ASP A 146 -4.27 -2.35 -4.30
C ASP A 146 -4.28 -3.89 -4.21
N PHE A 147 -5.50 -4.43 -4.16
CA PHE A 147 -5.74 -5.87 -4.13
C PHE A 147 -5.78 -6.52 -5.52
N ASP A 148 -5.29 -5.86 -6.57
CA ASP A 148 -5.35 -6.39 -7.95
C ASP A 148 -4.56 -7.70 -8.10
N THR A 149 -3.50 -7.86 -7.31
CA THR A 149 -2.74 -9.10 -7.25
C THR A 149 -3.24 -10.05 -6.18
N ALA A 150 -4.24 -9.72 -5.37
CA ALA A 150 -4.62 -10.55 -4.25
C ALA A 150 -5.16 -11.92 -4.69
N LYS A 151 -4.98 -12.93 -3.82
CA LYS A 151 -5.38 -14.31 -4.08
C LYS A 151 -6.05 -14.93 -2.86
N LEU A 152 -7.16 -15.62 -3.09
CA LEU A 152 -7.81 -16.49 -2.11
C LEU A 152 -7.04 -17.82 -2.02
N LEU A 153 -6.71 -18.24 -0.81
CA LEU A 153 -6.10 -19.55 -0.55
C LEU A 153 -7.18 -20.60 -0.36
N ASN A 154 -7.31 -21.50 -1.34
CA ASN A 154 -8.26 -22.60 -1.28
C ASN A 154 -7.54 -23.85 -0.77
N PRO A 155 -7.98 -24.47 0.35
CA PRO A 155 -7.37 -25.70 0.88
C PRO A 155 -7.39 -26.86 -0.13
N ASP A 156 -8.40 -26.90 -0.99
CA ASP A 156 -8.61 -27.97 -1.98
C ASP A 156 -7.92 -27.68 -3.33
N SER A 157 -7.11 -26.62 -3.42
CA SER A 157 -6.42 -26.21 -4.65
C SER A 157 -4.90 -26.22 -4.46
N SER A 158 -4.16 -26.35 -5.56
CA SER A 158 -2.71 -26.20 -5.54
C SER A 158 -2.25 -24.81 -5.07
N ASN A 159 -3.11 -23.78 -5.16
CA ASN A 159 -2.78 -22.38 -4.89
C ASN A 159 -1.62 -21.83 -5.73
N TRP A 160 -1.31 -22.46 -6.86
CA TRP A 160 -0.28 -21.98 -7.79
C TRP A 160 -0.75 -20.74 -8.55
N SER A 161 0.14 -19.79 -8.79
CA SER A 161 -0.17 -18.59 -9.57
C SER A 161 1.06 -18.10 -10.31
N ASN A 162 0.84 -17.31 -11.36
CA ASN A 162 1.91 -16.52 -11.95
C ASN A 162 2.57 -15.64 -10.87
N ILE A 163 3.88 -15.44 -11.02
CA ILE A 163 4.64 -14.53 -10.17
C ILE A 163 3.98 -13.14 -10.25
N ALA A 164 3.66 -12.59 -9.08
CA ALA A 164 3.11 -11.25 -8.92
C ALA A 164 3.75 -10.62 -7.69
N GLY A 165 3.91 -9.31 -7.73
CA GLY A 165 4.58 -8.52 -6.70
C GLY A 165 5.63 -7.61 -7.29
N THR A 166 6.10 -6.67 -6.47
CA THR A 166 7.11 -5.69 -6.86
C THR A 166 8.53 -6.22 -6.62
N TYR A 167 9.41 -6.04 -7.62
CA TYR A 167 10.81 -6.45 -7.53
C TYR A 167 11.51 -5.83 -6.31
N GLY A 168 12.27 -6.64 -5.58
CA GLY A 168 12.94 -6.27 -4.32
C GLY A 168 12.08 -6.44 -3.06
N TYR A 169 10.76 -6.61 -3.20
CA TYR A 169 9.86 -7.07 -2.13
C TYR A 169 9.50 -8.55 -2.25
N ILE A 170 9.74 -9.18 -3.41
CA ILE A 170 9.43 -10.59 -3.63
C ILE A 170 10.41 -11.48 -2.87
N ALA A 171 9.88 -12.40 -2.07
CA ALA A 171 10.67 -13.39 -1.35
C ALA A 171 11.42 -14.32 -2.32
N PRO A 172 12.71 -14.62 -2.07
CA PRO A 172 13.55 -15.40 -2.99
C PRO A 172 13.03 -16.83 -3.21
N GLU A 173 12.36 -17.44 -2.24
CA GLU A 173 11.76 -18.77 -2.38
C GLU A 173 10.58 -18.82 -3.36
N LEU A 174 9.92 -17.68 -3.61
CA LEU A 174 8.79 -17.58 -4.54
C LEU A 174 9.25 -17.72 -5.99
N SER A 175 10.48 -17.29 -6.33
CA SER A 175 11.00 -17.44 -7.70
C SER A 175 11.17 -18.90 -8.13
N TYR A 176 11.19 -19.83 -7.17
CA TYR A 176 11.43 -21.25 -7.44
C TYR A 176 10.18 -22.12 -7.35
N THR A 177 9.15 -21.72 -6.59
CA THR A 177 8.06 -22.63 -6.19
C THR A 177 6.68 -22.27 -6.75
N MET A 178 6.43 -21.02 -7.18
CA MET A 178 5.13 -20.50 -7.68
C MET A 178 3.90 -20.78 -6.78
N GLN A 179 4.11 -21.33 -5.58
CA GLN A 179 3.08 -21.67 -4.62
C GLN A 179 2.87 -20.49 -3.68
N VAL A 180 1.66 -19.96 -3.66
CA VAL A 180 1.32 -18.81 -2.82
C VAL A 180 1.01 -19.28 -1.40
N THR A 181 1.68 -18.70 -0.41
CA THR A 181 1.44 -18.95 1.02
C THR A 181 1.42 -17.62 1.79
N GLU A 182 0.88 -17.62 3.01
CA GLU A 182 0.96 -16.47 3.93
C GLU A 182 2.40 -16.05 4.25
N LYS A 183 3.37 -16.99 4.21
CA LYS A 183 4.78 -16.73 4.58
C LYS A 183 5.50 -15.83 3.59
N TYR A 184 5.05 -15.81 2.34
CA TYR A 184 5.53 -14.89 1.31
C TYR A 184 5.41 -13.42 1.75
N GLU A 185 4.30 -13.04 2.38
CA GLU A 185 4.06 -11.64 2.75
C GLU A 185 4.87 -11.19 3.97
N VAL A 186 5.37 -12.15 4.76
CA VAL A 186 6.26 -11.85 5.90
C VAL A 186 7.57 -11.26 5.40
N PHE A 187 8.12 -11.75 4.29
CA PHE A 187 9.35 -11.20 3.70
C PHE A 187 9.11 -9.79 3.17
N SER A 188 8.08 -9.59 2.34
CA SER A 188 7.73 -8.27 1.78
C SER A 188 7.46 -7.24 2.88
N PHE A 189 6.77 -7.67 3.95
CA PHE A 189 6.58 -6.86 5.15
C PHE A 189 7.91 -6.50 5.84
N GLY A 190 8.87 -7.43 5.91
CA GLY A 190 10.21 -7.15 6.44
C GLY A 190 10.93 -6.04 5.67
N VAL A 191 10.87 -6.08 4.33
CA VAL A 191 11.44 -5.03 3.46
C VAL A 191 10.76 -3.68 3.71
N LEU A 192 9.43 -3.66 3.76
CA LEU A 192 8.64 -2.47 4.09
C LEU A 192 8.99 -1.89 5.47
N ALA A 193 9.16 -2.73 6.48
CA ALA A 193 9.54 -2.31 7.82
C ALA A 193 10.94 -1.67 7.84
N LEU A 194 11.89 -2.25 7.09
CA LEU A 194 13.24 -1.68 6.95
C LEU A 194 13.20 -0.33 6.23
N GLU A 195 12.48 -0.22 5.12
CA GLU A 195 12.27 1.03 4.41
C GLU A 195 11.73 2.13 5.32
N LEU A 196 10.75 1.78 6.16
CA LEU A 196 10.15 2.69 7.11
C LEU A 196 11.08 3.07 8.26
N ILE A 197 11.99 2.21 8.69
CA ILE A 197 12.99 2.54 9.73
C ILE A 197 14.09 3.43 9.15
N VAL A 198 14.59 3.10 7.96
CA VAL A 198 15.67 3.83 7.27
C VAL A 198 15.16 5.16 6.70
N GLY A 199 13.90 5.21 6.30
CA GLY A 199 13.30 6.34 5.60
C GLY A 199 13.62 6.40 4.10
N ALA A 200 14.16 5.32 3.53
CA ALA A 200 14.51 5.19 2.11
C ALA A 200 14.42 3.73 1.66
N TYR A 201 14.25 3.50 0.35
CA TYR A 201 14.07 2.16 -0.21
C TYR A 201 15.33 1.29 -0.02
N PRO A 202 15.21 0.05 0.52
CA PRO A 202 16.36 -0.81 0.78
C PRO A 202 17.20 -1.17 -0.45
N GLY A 203 16.65 -1.17 -1.67
CA GLY A 203 17.43 -1.42 -2.89
C GLY A 203 18.50 -0.36 -3.14
N GLU A 204 18.23 0.90 -2.81
CA GLU A 204 19.22 2.00 -2.83
C GLU A 204 20.16 1.93 -1.63
N PHE A 205 19.72 1.33 -0.53
CA PHE A 205 20.56 1.06 0.63
C PHE A 205 21.59 -0.04 0.35
N LEU A 206 21.20 -1.11 -0.35
CA LEU A 206 22.08 -2.25 -0.67
C LEU A 206 23.17 -1.90 -1.68
N SER A 207 22.90 -1.02 -2.65
CA SER A 207 23.93 -0.48 -3.55
C SER A 207 24.93 0.41 -2.81
N ASN A 208 24.50 1.09 -1.74
CA ASN A 208 25.38 1.79 -0.82
C ASN A 208 26.06 0.84 0.19
N LEU A 209 25.43 -0.29 0.52
CA LEU A 209 26.00 -1.29 1.42
C LEU A 209 27.13 -2.09 0.75
N SER A 210 27.05 -2.34 -0.56
CA SER A 210 28.16 -2.90 -1.34
C SER A 210 29.39 -1.98 -1.35
N ILE A 211 29.20 -0.67 -1.18
CA ILE A 211 30.28 0.29 -0.94
C ILE A 211 30.78 0.17 0.52
N LEU A 212 29.87 0.04 1.49
CA LEU A 212 30.20 -0.11 2.92
C LEU A 212 30.90 -1.43 3.27
N THR A 213 30.73 -2.50 2.47
CA THR A 213 31.47 -3.76 2.64
C THR A 213 32.89 -3.71 2.07
N ALA A 214 33.22 -2.69 1.27
CA ALA A 214 34.55 -2.53 0.68
C ALA A 214 35.50 -1.67 1.56
N GLU A 215 34.95 -0.85 2.46
CA GLU A 215 35.74 -0.08 3.43
C GLU A 215 35.19 -0.29 4.84
N SER A 216 36.00 -0.88 5.71
CA SER A 216 35.70 -1.06 7.13
C SER A 216 35.62 0.30 7.84
N ILE A 217 34.45 0.93 7.80
CA ILE A 217 34.14 2.14 8.58
C ILE A 217 33.10 1.75 9.64
N PRO A 218 33.30 2.12 10.93
CA PRO A 218 32.36 1.82 12.00
C PRO A 218 30.97 2.40 11.69
N LEU A 219 29.91 1.66 12.03
CA LEU A 219 28.47 1.93 11.82
C LEU A 219 27.94 3.32 12.28
N ASN A 220 28.82 4.21 12.73
CA ASN A 220 28.50 5.50 13.33
C ASN A 220 28.14 6.58 12.30
N ASN A 221 28.28 6.32 10.99
CA ASN A 221 28.12 7.34 9.94
C ASN A 221 26.91 7.16 9.00
N VAL A 222 26.12 6.09 9.13
CA VAL A 222 24.88 5.93 8.35
C VAL A 222 23.73 6.55 9.14
N CYS A 223 23.63 7.88 9.10
CA CYS A 223 22.51 8.71 9.53
C CYS A 223 21.65 8.23 10.73
N ILE A 224 22.26 7.72 11.80
CA ILE A 224 21.65 7.65 13.14
C ILE A 224 21.93 8.98 13.87
N LYS A 225 21.61 10.13 13.25
CA LYS A 225 21.63 11.42 13.96
C LYS A 225 20.28 11.76 14.62
N GLY A 226 19.24 10.95 14.38
CA GLY A 226 17.94 11.06 15.05
C GLY A 226 17.77 10.24 16.33
N LEU A 227 18.58 9.20 16.57
CA LEU A 227 18.42 8.32 17.74
C LEU A 227 19.39 8.62 18.90
N HIS A 228 20.44 9.43 18.70
CA HIS A 228 21.44 9.67 19.74
C HIS A 228 21.08 10.78 20.74
N LEU A 229 19.95 11.49 20.58
CA LEU A 229 19.56 12.58 21.49
C LEU A 229 18.51 12.22 22.55
N HIS A 230 17.99 10.98 22.60
CA HIS A 230 16.93 10.63 23.58
C HIS A 230 17.20 9.43 24.49
N CYS A 231 18.29 8.69 24.32
CA CYS A 231 18.68 7.63 25.27
C CYS A 231 19.61 8.11 26.41
N ARG A 232 19.69 9.43 26.68
CA ARG A 232 20.41 10.00 27.84
C ARG A 232 19.52 10.70 28.87
N LYS A 233 18.20 10.46 28.86
CA LYS A 233 17.27 10.94 29.91
C LYS A 233 16.27 9.86 30.37
N LEU A 234 16.79 8.66 30.64
CA LEU A 234 16.25 7.74 31.64
C LEU A 234 17.42 7.26 32.49
#